data_AF-C0J9X3-F1
#
_entry.id   AF-C0J9X3-F1
#
_cell.length_a   1.000
_cell.length_b   1.000
_cell.length_c   1.000
_cell.angle_alpha   90.00
_cell.angle_beta   90.00
_cell.angle_gamma   90.00
#
_symmetry.space_group_name_H-M   'P 1'
#
loop_
_entity.id
_entity.type
_entity.pdbx_description
1 polymer ?
#
loop_
_entity_poly.entity_id
_entity_poly.type
_entity_poly.pdbx_seq_one_letter_code
_entity_poly.pdbx_strand_id
1 'polypeptide(L)' 'MGAAACDAAVEELTRLLDQVEEPLKQTFQNVHQGYPTDTLVRFLKAREWHVSKACDMLVDSLNWRIQNEIDSILE' A
#
# COMPACT_ATOMS: atom_id res chain seq x y z
N MET A 1 -6.77 4.25 -23.83
CA MET A 1 -5.66 4.63 -22.92
C MET A 1 -5.95 3.94 -21.61
N GLY A 2 -5.14 3.02 -21.09
CA GLY A 2 -5.59 2.27 -19.91
C GLY A 2 -4.50 1.52 -19.18
N ALA A 3 -4.02 0.41 -19.74
CA ALA A 3 -3.12 -0.51 -19.02
C ALA A 3 -1.76 0.13 -18.67
N ALA A 4 -1.05 0.69 -19.65
CA ALA A 4 0.30 1.22 -19.44
C ALA A 4 0.39 2.36 -18.39
N ALA A 5 -0.66 3.19 -18.27
CA ALA A 5 -0.69 4.23 -17.23
C ALA A 5 -1.00 3.66 -15.84
N CYS A 6 -1.79 2.58 -15.77
CA CYS A 6 -2.03 1.86 -14.51
C CYS A 6 -0.77 1.15 -14.03
N ASP A 7 -0.04 0.49 -14.95
CA ASP A 7 1.20 -0.23 -14.64
C ASP A 7 2.27 0.74 -14.10
N ALA A 8 2.45 1.90 -14.75
CA ALA A 8 3.38 2.93 -14.28
C ALA A 8 3.04 3.46 -12.88
N ALA A 9 1.76 3.68 -12.58
CA ALA A 9 1.34 4.14 -11.26
C ALA A 9 1.57 3.09 -10.15
N VAL A 10 1.38 1.81 -10.48
CA VAL A 10 1.69 0.69 -9.57
C VAL A 10 3.19 0.58 -9.33
N GLU A 11 4.00 0.67 -10.38
CA GLU A 11 5.47 0.65 -10.28
C GLU A 11 5.98 1.82 -9.42
N GLU A 12 5.47 3.04 -9.65
CA GLU A 12 5.87 4.21 -8.88
C GLU A 12 5.48 4.07 -7.40
N LEU A 13 4.26 3.62 -7.11
CA LEU A 13 3.81 3.39 -5.73
C LEU A 13 4.62 2.28 -5.05
N THR A 14 4.98 1.22 -5.78
CA THR A 14 5.86 0.15 -5.28
C THR A 14 7.22 0.72 -4.87
N ARG A 15 7.84 1.55 -5.73
CA ARG A 15 9.11 2.20 -5.43
C ARG A 15 9.03 3.11 -4.20
N LEU A 16 7.92 3.82 -4.00
CA LEU A 16 7.71 4.62 -2.80
C LEU A 16 7.61 3.75 -1.56
N LEU A 17 6.89 2.62 -1.64
CA LEU A 17 6.81 1.65 -0.56
C LEU A 17 8.18 1.04 -0.22
N ASP A 18 9.06 0.80 -1.20
CA ASP A 18 10.42 0.30 -0.94
C ASP A 18 11.28 1.28 -0.10
N GLN A 19 10.92 2.56 -0.10
CA GLN A 19 11.61 3.61 0.66
C GLN A 19 11.02 3.86 2.06
N VAL A 20 9.90 3.23 2.42
CA VAL A 20 9.35 3.39 3.78
C VAL A 20 10.12 2.56 4.81
N GLU A 21 9.89 2.85 6.09
CA GLU A 21 10.54 2.14 7.18
C GLU A 21 10.13 0.66 7.25
N GLU A 22 11.04 -0.17 7.72
CA GLU A 22 10.86 -1.63 7.74
C GLU A 22 9.64 -2.15 8.51
N PRO A 23 9.21 -1.55 9.64
CA PRO A 23 7.95 -1.93 10.29
C PRO A 23 6.72 -1.80 9.37
N LEU A 24 6.69 -0.79 8.50
CA LEU A 24 5.60 -0.56 7.56
C LEU A 24 5.62 -1.58 6.41
N LYS A 25 6.81 -1.98 5.95
CA LYS A 25 6.92 -3.07 4.98
C LYS A 25 6.44 -4.40 5.56
N GLN A 26 6.76 -4.67 6.83
CA GLN A 26 6.32 -5.88 7.51
C GLN A 26 4.78 -5.93 7.64
N THR A 27 4.15 -4.84 8.10
CA THR A 27 2.67 -4.82 8.20
C THR A 27 2.00 -4.83 6.81
N PHE A 28 2.65 -4.30 5.77
CA PHE A 28 2.15 -4.44 4.40
C PHE A 28 2.11 -5.90 3.94
N GLN A 29 3.09 -6.72 4.34
CA GLN A 29 3.07 -8.17 4.06
C GLN A 29 1.82 -8.85 4.60
N ASN A 30 1.36 -8.43 5.78
CA ASN A 30 0.15 -8.95 6.42
C ASN A 30 -1.12 -8.47 5.70
N VAL A 31 -1.15 -7.23 5.20
CA VAL A 31 -2.31 -6.66 4.51
C VAL A 31 -2.53 -7.28 3.13
N HIS A 32 -1.45 -7.56 2.38
CA HIS A 32 -1.62 -7.90 0.97
C HIS A 32 -2.03 -9.35 0.72
N GLN A 33 -1.84 -10.27 1.68
CA GLN A 33 -2.29 -11.68 1.62
C GLN A 33 -1.90 -12.40 0.31
N GLY A 34 -0.66 -12.23 -0.16
CA GLY A 34 -0.18 -12.75 -1.45
C GLY A 34 -0.54 -11.94 -2.70
N TYR A 35 -1.32 -10.85 -2.58
CA TYR A 35 -1.73 -9.98 -3.69
C TYR A 35 -1.25 -8.52 -3.50
N PRO A 36 0.08 -8.26 -3.57
CA PRO A 36 0.64 -6.92 -3.38
C PRO A 36 0.12 -5.94 -4.43
N THR A 37 0.11 -6.31 -5.71
CA THR A 37 -0.36 -5.44 -6.81
C THR A 37 -1.83 -5.04 -6.64
N ASP A 38 -2.74 -5.99 -6.40
CA ASP A 38 -4.15 -5.68 -6.19
C ASP A 38 -4.38 -4.78 -4.98
N THR A 39 -3.58 -4.99 -3.93
CA THR A 39 -3.60 -4.13 -2.74
C THR A 39 -3.20 -2.70 -3.09
N LEU A 40 -2.09 -2.50 -3.81
CA LEU A 40 -1.67 -1.16 -4.27
C LEU A 40 -2.73 -0.50 -5.18
N VAL A 41 -3.32 -1.28 -6.09
CA VAL A 41 -4.39 -0.80 -7.00
C VAL A 41 -5.62 -0.32 -6.22
N ARG A 42 -5.98 -0.93 -5.08
CA ARG A 42 -7.08 -0.45 -4.22
C ARG A 42 -6.82 0.97 -3.71
N PHE A 43 -5.62 1.25 -3.21
CA PHE A 43 -5.24 2.58 -2.73
C PHE A 43 -5.17 3.60 -3.87
N LEU A 44 -4.61 3.22 -5.02
CA LEU A 44 -4.58 4.06 -6.22
C LEU A 44 -6.00 4.42 -6.67
N LYS A 45 -6.90 3.45 -6.82
CA LYS A 45 -8.30 3.70 -7.19
C LYS A 45 -9.01 4.61 -6.18
N ALA A 46 -8.79 4.41 -4.89
CA ALA A 46 -9.37 5.24 -3.83
C ALA A 46 -8.84 6.69 -3.81
N ARG A 47 -7.77 6.99 -4.57
CA ARG A 47 -7.17 8.31 -4.71
C ARG A 47 -7.08 8.76 -6.16
N GLU A 48 -7.97 8.25 -7.01
CA GLU A 48 -8.08 8.66 -8.43
C GLU A 48 -6.75 8.52 -9.18
N TRP A 49 -5.98 7.47 -8.88
CA TRP A 49 -4.65 7.18 -9.42
C TRP A 49 -3.57 8.22 -9.08
N HIS A 50 -3.81 9.08 -8.08
CA HIS A 50 -2.81 10.01 -7.59
C HIS A 50 -1.80 9.30 -6.65
N VAL A 51 -0.63 8.95 -7.19
CA VAL A 51 0.38 8.11 -6.52
C VAL A 51 0.78 8.63 -5.13
N SER A 52 1.15 9.90 -5.00
CA SER A 52 1.56 10.46 -3.70
C SER A 52 0.45 10.37 -2.64
N LYS A 53 -0.79 10.78 -2.96
CA LYS A 53 -1.94 10.65 -2.05
C LYS A 53 -2.27 9.18 -1.70
N ALA A 54 -2.06 8.26 -2.65
CA ALA A 54 -2.24 6.83 -2.40
C ALA A 54 -1.16 6.29 -1.45
N CYS A 55 0.09 6.75 -1.59
CA CYS A 55 1.18 6.43 -0.67
C CYS A 55 0.90 6.96 0.74
N ASP A 56 0.47 8.22 0.87
CA ASP A 56 0.12 8.81 2.17
C ASP A 56 -0.99 8.00 2.86
N MET A 57 -2.07 7.68 2.12
CA MET A 57 -3.17 6.85 2.63
C MET A 57 -2.70 5.44 3.03
N LEU A 58 -1.82 4.83 2.25
CA LEU A 58 -1.26 3.51 2.56
C LEU A 58 -0.45 3.57 3.84
N VAL A 59 0.49 4.51 3.95
CA VAL A 59 1.35 4.69 5.14
C VAL A 59 0.51 4.97 6.38
N ASP A 60 -0.49 5.85 6.30
CA ASP A 60 -1.41 6.13 7.41
C ASP A 60 -2.16 4.85 7.85
N SER A 61 -2.65 4.07 6.88
CA SER A 61 -3.33 2.80 7.16
C SER A 61 -2.41 1.78 7.82
N LEU A 62 -1.15 1.69 7.40
CA LEU A 62 -0.16 0.77 7.95
C LEU A 62 0.25 1.19 9.37
N ASN A 63 0.46 2.49 9.59
CA ASN A 63 0.70 3.05 10.93
C ASN A 63 -0.45 2.75 11.89
N TRP A 64 -1.69 2.95 11.44
CA TRP A 64 -2.86 2.63 12.26
C TRP A 64 -2.91 1.16 12.66
N ARG A 65 -2.56 0.23 11.74
CA ARG A 65 -2.49 -1.20 12.05
C ARG A 65 -1.45 -1.52 13.12
N ILE A 66 -0.26 -0.93 13.02
CA ILE A 66 0.81 -1.10 14.02
C ILE A 66 0.37 -0.56 15.37
N GLN A 67 -0.14 0.68 15.41
CA GLN A 67 -0.54 1.36 16.65
C GLN A 67 -1.67 0.64 17.40
N ASN A 68 -2.52 -0.10 16.68
CA ASN A 68 -3.66 -0.82 17.26
C ASN A 68 -3.45 -2.33 17.28
N GLU A 69 -2.22 -2.81 17.03
CA GLU A 69 -1.84 -4.23 17.07
C GLU A 69 -2.76 -5.12 16.22
N ILE A 70 -3.24 -4.59 15.09
CA ILE A 70 -4.26 -5.23 14.25
C ILE A 70 -3.74 -6.52 13.61
N ASP A 71 -2.44 -6.61 13.38
CA ASP A 71 -1.82 -7.79 12.80
C ASP A 71 -1.89 -9.01 13.73
N SER A 72 -2.08 -8.82 15.04
CA SER A 72 -2.22 -9.88 16.05
C SER A 72 -3.66 -10.03 16.59
N ILE A 73 -4.65 -9.37 16.00
CA ILE A 73 -6.03 -9.37 16.52
C ILE A 73 -6.74 -10.74 16.45
N LEU A 74 -6.22 -11.66 15.64
CA LEU A 74 -6.79 -13.00 15.44
C LEU A 74 -5.95 -14.12 16.08
N GLU A 75 -4.92 -13.78 16.84
CA GLU A 75 -4.20 -14.73 17.72
C GLU A 75 -5.07 -15.14 18.92
#